data_AF-A0A660SNC4-F1
#
_entry.id   AF-A0A660SNC4-F1
#
_cell.length_a   1.000
_cell.length_b   1.000
_cell.length_c   1.000
_cell.angle_alpha   90.00
_cell.angle_beta   90.00
_cell.angle_gamma   90.00
#
_symmetry.space_group_name_H-M   'P 1'
#
loop_
_entity.id
_entity.type
_entity.pdbx_description
1 polymer ?
#
loop_
_entity_poly.entity_id
_entity_poly.type
_entity_poly.pdbx_seq_one_letter_code
_entity_poly.pdbx_strand_id
1 'polypeptide(L)' 'MEFSSDFFLLTSDSADVSGGCELRFWGLSREGPLLLRIPKHRPVFFIPRNSVLPPGISAERREL' A
#
# COMPACT_ATOMS: atom_id res chain seq x y z
N MET A 1 24.03 12.39 -4.95
CA MET A 1 23.91 11.23 -4.05
C MET A 1 22.86 10.33 -4.64
N GLU A 2 23.27 9.26 -5.32
CA GLU A 2 22.36 8.18 -5.69
C GLU A 2 22.21 7.27 -4.46
N PHE A 3 21.01 7.24 -3.86
CA PHE A 3 20.68 6.24 -2.86
C PHE A 3 20.31 4.94 -3.59
N SER A 4 21.30 4.13 -3.93
CA SER A 4 21.06 2.71 -4.21
C SER A 4 21.02 1.98 -2.89
N SER A 5 19.92 2.12 -2.15
CA SER A 5 19.70 1.34 -0.94
C SER A 5 19.13 -0.02 -1.34
N ASP A 6 20.03 -0.96 -1.63
CA ASP A 6 19.67 -2.38 -1.63
C ASP A 6 18.90 -2.67 -0.34
N PHE A 7 17.63 -3.05 -0.46
CA PHE A 7 16.74 -3.31 0.66
C PHE A 7 16.22 -4.73 0.54
N PHE A 8 16.58 -5.57 1.51
CA PHE A 8 16.04 -6.91 1.61
C PHE A 8 14.80 -6.89 2.51
N LEU A 9 13.63 -7.06 1.89
CA LEU A 9 12.34 -7.10 2.59
C LEU A 9 12.23 -8.39 3.43
N LEU A 10 11.94 -8.25 4.72
CA LEU A 10 11.70 -9.38 5.62
C LEU A 10 10.20 -9.58 5.88
N THR A 11 9.52 -8.51 6.29
CA THR A 11 8.09 -8.57 6.63
C THR A 11 7.37 -7.33 6.13
N SER A 12 6.08 -7.49 5.86
CA SER A 12 5.18 -6.40 5.55
C SER A 12 3.94 -6.47 6.43
N ASP A 13 3.50 -5.34 6.94
CA ASP A 13 2.23 -5.19 7.65
C ASP A 13 1.48 -3.94 7.18
N SER A 14 0.18 -3.91 7.48
CA SER A 14 -0.67 -2.76 7.20
C SER A 14 -1.48 -2.41 8.44
N ALA A 15 -1.61 -1.12 8.71
CA ALA A 15 -2.43 -0.61 9.81
C ALA A 15 -3.36 0.48 9.32
N ASP A 16 -4.64 0.38 9.67
CA ASP A 16 -5.58 1.48 9.51
C ASP A 16 -5.29 2.53 10.58
N VAL A 17 -5.00 3.75 10.12
CA VAL A 17 -4.65 4.89 10.97
C VAL A 17 -5.56 6.08 10.65
N SER A 18 -5.52 7.11 11.51
CA SER A 18 -6.24 8.35 11.22
C SER A 18 -5.74 8.94 9.89
N GLY A 19 -6.63 9.02 8.90
CA GLY A 19 -6.32 9.56 7.57
C GLY A 19 -5.99 8.52 6.49
N GLY A 20 -6.08 7.22 6.76
CA GLY A 20 -6.00 6.17 5.73
C GLY A 20 -5.30 4.90 6.19
N CYS A 21 -4.92 4.06 5.24
CA CYS A 21 -4.13 2.86 5.50
C CYS A 21 -2.62 3.21 5.43
N GLU A 22 -1.83 2.75 6.38
CA GLU A 22 -0.37 2.83 6.33
C GLU A 22 0.19 1.44 6.02
N LEU A 23 1.05 1.35 4.99
CA LEU A 23 1.84 0.15 4.72
C LEU A 23 3.22 0.29 5.34
N ARG A 24 3.70 -0.80 5.95
CA ARG A 24 4.98 -0.89 6.64
C ARG A 24 5.76 -2.07 6.10
N PHE A 25 7.04 -1.81 5.82
CA PHE A 25 7.96 -2.81 5.27
C PHE A 25 9.22 -2.82 6.14
N TRP A 26 9.42 -3.92 6.85
CA TRP A 26 10.62 -4.14 7.65
C TRP A 26 11.63 -4.93 6.83
N GLY A 27 12.89 -4.51 6.89
CA GLY A 27 13.94 -5.20 6.17
C GLY A 27 15.34 -4.80 6.62
N LEU A 28 16.31 -5.17 5.80
CA LEU A 28 17.72 -4.90 6.01
C LEU A 28 18.26 -4.08 4.85
N SER A 29 18.98 -3.00 5.16
CA SER A 29 19.89 -2.32 4.24
C SER A 29 21.34 -2.64 4.59
N ARG A 30 22.29 -2.07 3.85
CA ARG A 30 23.72 -2.19 4.14
C ARG A 30 24.11 -1.58 5.49
N GLU A 31 23.33 -0.63 5.97
CA GLU A 31 23.52 0.10 7.23
C GLU A 31 22.82 -0.56 8.42
N GLY A 32 21.98 -1.58 8.17
CA GLY A 32 21.28 -2.35 9.20
C GLY A 32 19.77 -2.42 9.02
N PRO A 33 19.01 -2.69 10.09
CA PRO A 33 17.56 -2.78 10.05
C PRO A 33 16.92 -1.45 9.65
N LEU A 34 15.95 -1.50 8.74
CA LEU A 34 15.24 -0.35 8.22
C LEU A 34 13.73 -0.62 8.18
N LEU A 35 12.94 0.43 8.46
CA LEU A 35 11.49 0.45 8.28
C LEU A 35 11.14 1.48 7.19
N LEU A 36 10.50 1.02 6.11
CA LEU A 36 9.89 1.87 5.09
C LEU A 36 8.39 2.01 5.37
N ARG A 37 7.89 3.24 5.30
CA ARG A 37 6.47 3.57 5.56
C ARG A 37 5.87 4.24 4.34
N ILE A 38 4.74 3.72 3.87
CA ILE A 38 3.92 4.35 2.83
C ILE A 38 2.62 4.81 3.49
N PRO A 39 2.51 6.09 3.85
CA PRO A 39 1.30 6.62 4.46
C PRO A 39 0.21 6.83 3.41
N LYS A 40 -1.05 6.88 3.87
CA LYS A 40 -2.22 7.20 3.04
C LYS A 40 -2.37 6.27 1.82
N HIS A 41 -2.00 5.01 1.96
CA HIS A 41 -2.32 4.00 0.98
C HIS A 41 -3.84 3.87 0.87
N ARG A 42 -4.35 3.83 -0.37
CA ARG A 42 -5.77 3.63 -0.67
C ARG A 42 -5.98 2.18 -1.11
N PRO A 43 -6.55 1.32 -0.25
CA PRO A 43 -6.91 -0.04 -0.66
C PRO A 43 -7.88 0.01 -1.83
N VAL A 44 -7.65 -0.85 -2.82
CA VAL A 44 -8.51 -0.98 -4.00
C VAL A 44 -8.94 -2.42 -4.15
N PHE A 45 -10.14 -2.61 -4.68
CA PHE A 45 -10.67 -3.91 -5.06
C PHE A 45 -11.37 -3.75 -6.42
N PHE A 46 -11.50 -4.85 -7.13
CA PHE A 46 -12.09 -4.87 -8.47
C PHE A 46 -13.52 -5.39 -8.41
N ILE A 47 -14.40 -4.74 -9.16
CA ILE A 47 -15.79 -5.17 -9.33
C ILE A 47 -15.95 -5.62 -10.79
N PRO A 48 -16.44 -6.84 -11.06
CA PRO A 48 -16.75 -7.26 -12.42
C PRO A 48 -17.65 -6.24 -13.12
N ARG A 49 -17.38 -5.95 -14.40
CA ARG A 49 -18.05 -4.87 -15.14
C ARG A 49 -19.59 -5.00 -15.17
N ASN A 50 -20.09 -6.22 -15.08
CA ASN A 50 -21.53 -6.55 -15.19
C ASN A 50 -22.18 -6.92 -13.84
N SER A 51 -21.49 -6.77 -12.71
CA SER A 51 -22.09 -7.04 -11.38
C SER A 51 -22.79 -5.81 -10.82
N VAL A 52 -23.84 -6.04 -10.03
CA VAL A 52 -24.51 -4.99 -9.26
C VAL A 52 -23.51 -4.40 -8.25
N LEU A 53 -23.38 -3.08 -8.23
CA LEU A 53 -22.51 -2.41 -7.27
C LEU A 53 -23.02 -2.63 -5.84
N PRO A 54 -22.13 -2.94 -4.88
CA PRO A 54 -22.52 -2.97 -3.47
C PRO A 54 -23.06 -1.60 -3.03
N PRO A 55 -24.08 -1.57 -2.16
CA PRO A 55 -24.63 -0.32 -1.66
C PRO A 55 -23.55 0.52 -0.96
N GLY A 56 -23.53 1.83 -1.22
CA GLY A 56 -22.57 2.77 -0.62
C GLY A 56 -21.27 2.96 -1.39
N ILE A 57 -21.08 2.30 -2.53
CA ILE A 57 -19.86 2.46 -3.34
C ILE A 57 -20.09 3.43 -4.50
N SER A 58 -19.52 4.63 -4.39
CA SER A 58 -19.32 5.57 -5.51
C SER A 58 -18.06 5.15 -6.26
N ALA A 59 -18.21 4.34 -7.32
CA ALA A 59 -17.08 3.92 -8.14
C ALA A 59 -16.76 5.01 -9.17
N GLU A 60 -15.68 5.77 -8.97
CA GLU A 60 -15.04 6.48 -10.08
C GLU A 60 -14.48 5.43 -11.03
N ARG A 61 -15.17 5.19 -12.15
CA ARG A 61 -14.77 4.21 -13.15
C ARG A 61 -13.49 4.69 -13.82
N ARG A 62 -12.34 4.19 -13.38
CA ARG A 62 -11.06 4.38 -14.08
C ARG A 62 -10.97 3.33 -15.17
N GLU A 63 -11.13 3.75 -16.42
CA GLU A 63 -10.81 2.93 -17.58
C GLU A 63 -9.28 2.86 -17.69
N LEU A 64 -8.73 1.64 -17.78
CA LEU A 64 -7.32 1.38 -18.06
C LEU A 64 -7.08 1.42 -19.57
#